data_AF-A0A2D6WQW8-F1
#
_entry.id   AF-A0A2D6WQW8-F1
#
_cell.length_a   1.000
_cell.length_b   1.000
_cell.length_c   1.000
_cell.angle_alpha   90.00
_cell.angle_beta   90.00
_cell.angle_gamma   90.00
#
_symmetry.space_group_name_H-M   'P 1'
#
loop_
_entity.id
_entity.type
_entity.pdbx_description
1 polymer ?
#
loop_
_entity_poly.entity_id
_entity_poly.type
_entity_poly.pdbx_seq_one_letter_code
_entity_poly.pdbx_strand_id
1 'polypeptide(L)'
;MSDMFSDEDAARFFQMVQMLQRSTLLQMGFLPDQSGTFHYNMGEAREGIEVLRMFQRKTNGNLSDQETQMLRAVISELQMQFTQAPQRRRQRQEEEAQSDVIRETFTQPQDGPVEDLSTPAINEEE
;
A
#
# COMPACT_ATOMS: atom_id res chain seq x y z
N MET A 1 -27.15 -0.55 6.87
CA MET A 1 -26.19 0.40 6.28
C MET A 1 -26.65 1.86 6.35
N SER A 2 -27.90 2.17 6.76
CA SER A 2 -28.44 3.54 6.82
C SER A 2 -28.08 4.33 8.09
N ASP A 3 -27.32 3.75 9.02
CA ASP A 3 -27.10 4.28 10.38
C ASP A 3 -25.62 4.61 10.65
N MET A 4 -24.84 4.83 9.58
CA MET A 4 -23.39 5.09 9.66
C MET A 4 -23.04 6.57 9.42
N PHE A 5 -23.98 7.35 8.89
CA PHE A 5 -23.81 8.78 8.62
C PHE A 5 -25.00 9.50 9.23
N SER A 6 -24.72 10.33 10.24
CA SER A 6 -25.71 11.04 11.04
C SER A 6 -26.50 12.06 10.20
N ASP A 7 -25.87 12.58 9.14
CA ASP A 7 -26.44 13.53 8.19
C ASP A 7 -25.65 13.50 6.85
N GLU A 8 -26.04 14.37 5.93
CA GLU A 8 -25.38 14.52 4.62
C GLU A 8 -23.93 15.03 4.74
N ASP A 9 -23.65 15.88 5.73
CA ASP A 9 -22.31 16.45 5.93
C ASP A 9 -21.33 15.38 6.43
N ALA A 10 -21.77 14.49 7.33
CA ALA A 10 -21.01 13.34 7.77
C ALA A 10 -20.66 12.39 6.61
N ALA A 11 -21.59 12.18 5.69
CA ALA A 11 -21.35 11.38 4.49
C ALA A 11 -20.32 12.04 3.56
N ARG A 12 -20.42 13.36 3.35
CA ARG A 12 -19.46 14.14 2.54
C ARG A 12 -18.07 14.16 3.19
N PHE A 13 -17.99 14.31 4.51
CA PHE A 13 -16.74 14.28 5.25
C PHE A 13 -16.05 12.92 5.11
N PHE A 14 -16.80 11.82 5.27
CA PHE A 14 -16.27 10.47 5.05
C PHE A 14 -15.75 10.29 3.62
N GLN A 15 -16.51 10.69 2.61
CA GLN A 15 -16.07 10.61 1.21
C GLN A 15 -14.77 11.38 0.98
N MET A 16 -14.63 12.59 1.54
CA MET A 16 -13.40 13.38 1.45
C MET A 16 -12.20 12.67 2.08
N VAL A 17 -12.36 12.09 3.28
CA VAL A 17 -11.31 11.32 3.95
C VAL A 17 -10.91 10.10 3.10
N GLN A 18 -11.88 9.36 2.55
CA GLN A 18 -11.63 8.21 1.68
C GLN A 18 -10.90 8.58 0.39
N MET A 19 -11.22 9.73 -0.22
CA MET A 19 -10.52 10.23 -1.41
C MET A 19 -9.04 10.52 -1.10
N LEU A 20 -8.76 11.19 0.02
CA LEU A 20 -7.40 11.45 0.48
C LEU A 20 -6.65 10.17 0.83
N GLN A 21 -7.31 9.20 1.48
CA GLN A 21 -6.74 7.90 1.78
C GLN A 21 -6.30 7.19 0.50
N ARG A 22 -7.18 7.10 -0.51
CA ARG A 22 -6.87 6.46 -1.80
C ARG A 22 -5.73 7.15 -2.53
N SER A 23 -5.71 8.48 -2.55
CA SER A 23 -4.62 9.23 -3.15
C SER A 23 -3.28 8.94 -2.45
N THR A 24 -3.29 8.88 -1.11
CA THR A 24 -2.09 8.55 -0.33
C THR A 24 -1.62 7.12 -0.61
N LEU A 25 -2.54 6.15 -0.66
CA LEU A 25 -2.27 4.75 -1.01
C LEU A 25 -1.67 4.58 -2.41
N LEU A 26 -2.17 5.35 -3.38
CA LEU A 26 -1.64 5.37 -4.74
C LEU A 26 -0.18 5.82 -4.74
N GLN A 27 0.17 6.86 -3.99
CA GLN A 27 1.56 7.34 -3.89
C GLN A 27 2.49 6.40 -3.12
N MET A 28 1.95 5.53 -2.27
CA MET A 28 2.70 4.44 -1.63
C MET A 28 2.81 3.18 -2.50
N GLY A 29 2.23 3.19 -3.70
CA GLY A 29 2.26 2.07 -4.64
C GLY A 29 1.33 0.93 -4.27
N PHE A 30 0.39 1.12 -3.35
CA PHE A 30 -0.60 0.09 -3.02
C PHE A 30 -1.68 -0.04 -4.08
N LEU A 31 -1.95 1.03 -4.81
CA LEU A 31 -2.95 1.08 -5.87
C LEU A 31 -2.29 1.54 -7.18
N PRO A 32 -2.66 0.95 -8.33
CA PRO A 32 -2.28 1.49 -9.62
C PRO A 32 -3.09 2.76 -9.93
N ASP A 33 -2.55 3.60 -10.79
CA ASP A 33 -3.31 4.69 -11.40
C ASP A 33 -4.24 4.18 -12.53
N GLN A 34 -4.91 5.11 -13.22
CA GLN A 34 -5.82 4.78 -14.32
C GLN A 34 -5.13 4.15 -15.54
N SER A 35 -3.82 4.34 -15.69
CA SER A 35 -3.00 3.71 -16.74
C SER A 35 -2.49 2.33 -16.35
N GLY A 36 -2.68 1.92 -15.08
CA GLY A 36 -2.11 0.69 -14.53
C GLY A 36 -0.73 0.88 -13.91
N THR A 37 -0.22 2.11 -13.84
CA THR A 37 1.13 2.40 -13.34
C THR A 37 1.13 2.54 -11.82
N PHE A 38 2.10 1.90 -11.15
CA PHE A 38 2.31 2.07 -9.72
C PHE A 38 3.26 3.22 -9.43
N HIS A 39 2.83 4.13 -8.56
CA HIS A 39 3.63 5.29 -8.11
C HIS A 39 4.25 5.02 -6.75
N TYR A 40 5.48 5.47 -6.53
CA TYR A 40 6.20 5.29 -5.26
C TYR A 40 6.77 6.62 -4.75
N ASN A 41 5.92 7.63 -4.67
CA ASN A 41 6.27 8.93 -4.12
C ASN A 41 6.01 9.00 -2.61
N MET A 42 7.00 8.55 -1.83
CA MET A 42 6.91 8.58 -0.37
C MET A 42 6.87 10.00 0.21
N GLY A 43 7.34 11.01 -0.53
CA GLY A 43 7.22 12.41 -0.11
C GLY A 43 5.75 12.86 -0.11
N GLU A 44 5.05 12.64 -1.23
CA GLU A 44 3.62 12.97 -1.34
C GLU A 44 2.75 12.10 -0.42
N ALA A 45 3.08 10.81 -0.26
CA ALA A 45 2.38 9.96 0.69
C ALA A 45 2.48 10.49 2.13
N ARG A 46 3.67 10.97 2.53
CA ARG A 46 3.85 11.60 3.84
C ARG A 46 2.98 12.84 3.98
N GLU A 47 2.99 13.73 2.99
CA GLU A 47 2.15 14.93 3.01
C GLU A 47 0.65 14.61 3.09
N GLY A 48 0.19 13.56 2.40
CA GLY A 48 -1.19 13.08 2.52
C GLY A 48 -1.56 12.69 3.96
N ILE A 49 -0.66 11.98 4.66
CA ILE A 49 -0.83 11.67 6.09
C ILE A 49 -0.84 12.95 6.92
N GLU A 50 0.07 13.89 6.66
CA GLU A 50 0.13 15.16 7.39
C GLU A 50 -1.15 15.99 7.25
N VAL A 51 -1.74 16.03 6.06
CA VAL A 51 -3.02 16.72 5.79
C VAL A 51 -4.15 16.09 6.62
N LEU A 52 -4.24 14.76 6.66
CA LEU A 52 -5.24 14.08 7.49
C LEU A 52 -5.02 14.31 8.99
N ARG A 53 -3.76 14.33 9.45
CA ARG A 53 -3.43 14.72 10.83
C ARG A 53 -3.77 16.18 11.12
N MET A 54 -3.58 17.06 10.15
CA MET A 54 -3.96 18.47 10.26
C MET A 54 -5.47 18.61 10.39
N PHE A 55 -6.26 17.88 9.59
CA PHE A 55 -7.72 17.82 9.73
C PHE A 55 -8.10 17.40 11.14
N GLN A 56 -7.56 16.29 11.65
CA GLN A 56 -7.85 15.84 13.02
C GLN A 56 -7.63 16.93 14.08
N ARG A 57 -6.56 17.74 13.94
CA ARG A 57 -6.29 18.84 14.86
C ARG A 57 -7.24 20.03 14.66
N LYS A 58 -7.51 20.39 13.41
CA LYS A 58 -8.33 21.57 13.06
C LYS A 58 -9.83 21.35 13.24
N THR A 59 -10.29 20.10 13.17
CA THR A 59 -11.70 19.74 13.37
C THR A 59 -11.99 19.20 14.77
N ASN A 60 -11.04 19.29 15.69
CA ASN A 60 -11.24 18.86 17.08
C ASN A 60 -12.43 19.61 17.71
N GLY A 61 -13.36 18.85 18.31
CA GLY A 61 -14.60 19.38 18.88
C GLY A 61 -15.72 19.65 17.89
N ASN A 62 -15.48 19.53 16.57
CA ASN A 62 -16.49 19.68 15.52
C ASN A 62 -16.94 18.35 14.91
N LEU A 63 -16.27 17.24 15.25
CA LEU A 63 -16.60 15.91 14.76
C LEU A 63 -17.41 15.14 15.82
N SER A 64 -18.36 14.34 15.36
CA SER A 64 -18.95 13.28 16.18
C SER A 64 -17.92 12.26 16.62
N ASP A 65 -18.26 11.44 17.61
CA ASP A 65 -17.39 10.35 18.07
C ASP A 65 -17.08 9.35 16.95
N GLN A 66 -18.07 9.08 16.10
CA GLN A 66 -17.92 8.16 14.97
C GLN A 66 -16.98 8.71 13.90
N GLU A 67 -17.11 9.98 13.52
CA GLU A 67 -16.21 10.63 12.57
C GLU A 67 -14.78 10.73 13.12
N THR A 68 -14.65 11.04 14.41
CA THR A 68 -13.37 11.09 15.10
C THR A 68 -12.68 9.72 15.08
N GLN A 69 -13.42 8.65 15.35
CA GLN A 69 -12.90 7.29 15.34
C GLN A 69 -12.53 6.85 13.92
N MET A 70 -13.36 7.16 12.93
CA MET A 70 -13.09 6.88 11.52
C MET A 70 -11.80 7.57 11.05
N LEU A 71 -11.66 8.88 11.30
CA LEU A 71 -10.46 9.62 10.92
C LEU A 71 -9.19 9.07 11.59
N ARG A 72 -9.27 8.70 12.88
CA ARG A 72 -8.16 8.06 13.61
C ARG A 72 -7.77 6.72 13.00
N ALA A 73 -8.75 5.91 12.63
CA ALA A 73 -8.51 4.61 12.01
C ALA A 73 -7.78 4.77 10.67
N VAL A 74 -8.26 5.66 9.80
CA VAL A 74 -7.64 5.95 8.50
C VAL A 74 -6.19 6.46 8.68
N ILE A 75 -5.95 7.40 9.60
CA ILE A 75 -4.60 7.91 9.86
C ILE A 75 -3.67 6.78 10.32
N SER A 76 -4.13 5.94 11.25
CA SER A 76 -3.32 4.85 11.80
C SER A 76 -2.99 3.81 10.72
N GLU A 77 -3.97 3.46 9.90
CA GLU A 77 -3.80 2.54 8.78
C GLU A 77 -2.75 3.06 7.78
N LEU A 78 -2.88 4.31 7.36
CA LEU A 78 -1.94 4.93 6.42
C LEU A 78 -0.51 5.00 6.99
N GLN A 79 -0.35 5.26 8.28
CA GLN A 79 0.96 5.27 8.93
C GLN A 79 1.61 3.88 8.95
N MET A 80 0.82 2.83 9.21
CA MET A 80 1.31 1.45 9.13
C MET A 80 1.72 1.11 7.69
N GLN A 81 0.86 1.41 6.71
CA GLN A 81 1.14 1.18 5.30
C GLN A 81 2.38 1.95 4.81
N PHE A 82 2.55 3.19 5.26
CA PHE A 82 3.72 4.01 4.96
C PHE A 82 5.02 3.38 5.45
N THR A 83 4.98 2.79 6.64
CA THR A 83 6.14 2.09 7.21
C THR A 83 6.45 0.80 6.45
N GLN A 84 5.42 0.11 5.94
CA GLN A 84 5.55 -1.14 5.19
C GLN A 84 5.88 -0.92 3.69
N ALA A 85 5.56 0.24 3.13
CA ALA A 85 5.68 0.53 1.70
C ALA A 85 7.09 0.28 1.13
N PRO A 86 8.20 0.65 1.81
CA PRO A 86 9.55 0.38 1.30
C PRO A 86 9.86 -1.11 1.16
N GLN A 87 9.44 -1.92 2.13
CA GLN A 87 9.63 -3.37 2.08
C GLN A 87 8.80 -4.00 0.95
N ARG A 88 7.54 -3.56 0.82
CA ARG A 88 6.65 -4.02 -0.24
C ARG A 88 7.17 -3.67 -1.64
N ARG A 89 7.79 -2.50 -1.80
CA ARG A 89 8.43 -2.11 -3.07
C ARG A 89 9.57 -3.06 -3.44
N ARG A 90 10.42 -3.44 -2.48
CA ARG A 90 11.53 -4.39 -2.74
C ARG A 90 11.00 -5.76 -3.17
N GLN A 91 10.02 -6.29 -2.45
CA GLN A 91 9.39 -7.57 -2.78
C GLN A 91 8.84 -7.59 -4.21
N ARG A 92 8.13 -6.52 -4.63
CA ARG A 92 7.63 -6.43 -6.01
C ARG A 92 8.73 -6.36 -7.06
N GLN A 93 9.81 -5.62 -6.78
CA GLN A 93 10.96 -5.55 -7.68
C GLN A 93 11.67 -6.91 -7.81
N GLU A 94 11.74 -7.68 -6.74
CA GLU A 94 12.29 -9.05 -6.74
C GLU A 94 11.40 -10.00 -7.55
N GLU A 95 10.07 -9.94 -7.38
CA GLU A 95 9.10 -10.72 -8.15
C GLU A 95 9.14 -10.39 -9.66
N GLU A 96 9.26 -9.11 -10.01
CA GLU A 96 9.43 -8.65 -11.39
C GLU A 96 10.74 -9.18 -11.99
N ALA A 97 11.86 -9.05 -11.27
CA ALA A 97 13.15 -9.57 -11.73
C ALA A 97 13.15 -11.10 -11.89
N GLN A 98 12.54 -11.84 -10.96
CA GLN A 98 12.39 -13.30 -11.07
C GLN A 98 11.55 -13.69 -12.29
N SER A 99 10.47 -12.95 -12.55
CA SER A 99 9.60 -13.19 -13.72
C SER A 99 10.33 -12.98 -15.04
N ASP A 100 11.19 -11.96 -15.12
CA ASP A 100 11.99 -11.69 -16.31
C ASP A 100 13.05 -12.78 -16.53
N VAL A 101 13.71 -13.25 -15.48
CA VAL A 101 14.67 -14.39 -15.55
C VAL A 101 13.98 -15.68 -16.03
N ILE A 102 12.77 -15.96 -15.54
CA ILE A 102 11.99 -17.13 -16.00
C ILE A 102 11.68 -16.99 -17.50
N ARG A 103 11.23 -15.80 -17.95
CA ARG A 103 10.95 -15.55 -19.37
C ARG A 103 12.18 -15.72 -20.25
N GLU A 104 13.34 -15.22 -19.83
CA GLU A 104 14.61 -15.41 -20.54
C GLU A 104 15.02 -16.88 -20.61
N THR A 105 14.82 -17.64 -19.52
CA THR A 105 15.08 -19.09 -19.50
C THR A 105 14.21 -19.85 -20.52
N PHE A 106 12.95 -19.44 -20.72
CA PHE A 106 12.07 -20.05 -21.74
C PHE A 106 12.43 -19.68 -23.17
N THR A 107 12.99 -18.49 -23.42
CA THR A 107 13.35 -18.02 -24.76
C THR A 107 14.77 -18.45 -25.17
N GLN A 108 15.67 -18.63 -24.21
CA GLN A 108 17.05 -19.09 -24.38
C GLN A 108 17.38 -20.19 -23.35
N PRO A 109 16.95 -21.45 -23.58
CA PRO A 109 17.12 -22.54 -22.62
C PRO A 109 18.60 -22.94 -22.35
N GLN A 110 19.55 -22.36 -23.07
CA GLN A 110 20.99 -22.65 -22.94
C GLN A 110 21.68 -21.79 -21.88
N ASP A 111 21.09 -20.64 -21.52
CA ASP A 111 21.64 -19.67 -20.56
C ASP A 111 20.92 -19.70 -19.19
N GLY A 112 20.01 -20.66 -19.00
CA GLY A 112 19.29 -20.84 -17.74
C GLY A 112 20.22 -21.30 -16.61
N PRO A 113 19.94 -20.94 -15.34
CA PRO A 113 20.70 -21.44 -14.20
C PRO A 113 20.64 -22.97 -14.17
N VAL A 114 21.79 -23.62 -14.34
CA VAL A 114 21.88 -25.08 -14.20
C VAL A 114 21.79 -25.45 -12.72
N GLU A 115 20.77 -26.23 -12.37
CA GLU A 115 20.64 -26.81 -11.04
C GLU A 115 21.72 -27.89 -10.90
N ASP A 116 22.73 -27.65 -10.06
CA ASP A 116 23.81 -28.61 -9.83
C ASP A 116 23.33 -29.76 -8.92
N LEU A 117 22.80 -30.80 -9.56
CA LEU A 117 22.38 -32.07 -8.94
C LEU A 117 23.57 -32.90 -8.39
N SER A 118 24.81 -32.42 -8.55
CA SER A 118 26.01 -33.10 -8.05
C SER A 118 26.25 -32.84 -6.56
N THR A 119 25.55 -31.88 -5.96
CA THR A 119 25.56 -31.68 -4.51
C THR A 119 24.62 -32.71 -3.89
N PRO A 120 25.13 -33.75 -3.19
CA PRO A 120 24.24 -34.64 -2.46
C PRO A 120 23.44 -33.81 -1.46
N ALA A 121 22.13 -34.01 -1.44
CA ALA A 121 21.26 -33.49 -0.39
C ALA A 121 21.82 -33.94 0.96
N ILE A 122 22.51 -33.04 1.66
CA ILE A 122 22.95 -33.30 3.02
C ILE A 122 21.69 -33.19 3.89
N ASN A 123 21.10 -34.37 4.12
CA ASN A 123 20.16 -34.76 5.16
C ASN A 123 18.92 -33.87 5.37
N GLU A 124 17.85 -34.25 4.69
CA GLU A 124 16.57 -34.39 5.40
C GLU A 124 16.70 -35.59 6.36
N GLU A 125 16.85 -35.36 7.66
CA GLU A 125 16.39 -36.28 8.73
C GLU A 125 16.53 -35.61 10.12
N GLU A 126 15.43 -35.73 10.89
CA GLU A 126 15.09 -35.26 12.26
C GLU A 126 14.54 -33.83 12.48
#